data_AF-A0A2E5G0Y1-F1
#
_entry.id   AF-A0A2E5G0Y1-F1
#
_cell.length_a   1.000
_cell.length_b   1.000
_cell.length_c   1.000
_cell.angle_alpha   90.00
_cell.angle_beta   90.00
_cell.angle_gamma   90.00
#
_symmetry.space_group_name_H-M   'P 1'
#
loop_
_entity.id
_entity.type
_entity.pdbx_description
1 polymer ?
#
loop_
_entity_poly.entity_id
_entity_poly.type
_entity_poly.pdbx_seq_one_letter_code
_entity_poly.pdbx_strand_id
1 'polypeptide(L)'
;MAHHRIRIFVPVVIVALWLGAIVMHYMNDARVYHDTVAARAEPATDRPIEFQEDGYVTSRTCKACHPSQYSSWHASYHRKMTQVATPDVILAPFGKPITSKGKIYEFIKRDAQVLVQVTDSESAAKGDTEPEELQVVMTTGSHHYQAFWVPTGKTRKVKMLPFSYHIADQRFYDSEGFFLFPPGIFPLLSEGQWNHTCSYCHATGPKARVDFSDLDQMDTRVAEFGIACESCHGPAEEHVRFYRNPRNRYFAHLNDEPGVNIVDPEDLTPRLSSQVCGQCHGITSVPDRDQWSQDGFQYRPGDDLQKLRKITRSGQQYFWPDGMIRVSGREYNGLINTPCYTHEDPSQMMTCLHCHKMHRDADDMRPVQQWADDQLQIFTEPGHAGPQSNQACTQCHEVYEDPQVLVQHTHHDQSIESANNCYNCHMPHTTWGLLKAIRSHTIDSPSVSTELATGRPNACNICHLDKTLQWTADHLESRYDIAKPKLNEEQQTIAASVLAVMKGDAGQRALGAWHMGWAPAREASGTDWMAPFLAQLLEDPYHAVRKAASNSLAKFPQFAETGFDYMGSADHLAAVRRLVDDAWLAERSGRVGGGNPTVLMTDRGHLMQHVFEYLLRQRDNRPVFLNE
;
A
#
# COMPACT_ATOMS: atom_id res chain seq x y z
N MET A 1 83.88 3.84 -14.48
CA MET A 1 82.62 4.25 -13.83
C MET A 1 81.46 4.28 -14.84
N ALA A 2 81.10 3.15 -15.46
CA ALA A 2 80.09 3.11 -16.54
C ALA A 2 79.03 1.99 -16.40
N HIS A 3 79.01 1.24 -15.30
CA HIS A 3 78.10 0.08 -15.15
C HIS A 3 76.93 0.26 -14.18
N HIS A 4 76.77 1.42 -13.53
CA HIS A 4 75.66 1.64 -12.56
C HIS A 4 74.46 2.42 -13.09
N ARG A 5 74.49 3.01 -14.29
CA ARG A 5 73.35 3.77 -14.83
C ARG A 5 72.29 2.93 -15.55
N ILE A 6 72.60 1.67 -15.90
CA ILE A 6 71.69 0.81 -16.71
C ILE A 6 70.68 0.03 -15.83
N ARG A 7 70.93 -0.14 -14.52
CA ARG A 7 70.06 -0.94 -13.64
C ARG A 7 68.81 -0.22 -13.09
N ILE A 8 68.70 1.11 -13.23
CA ILE A 8 67.53 1.88 -12.77
C ILE A 8 66.60 2.26 -13.94
N PHE A 9 67.11 2.32 -15.17
CA PHE A 9 66.30 2.73 -16.33
C PHE A 9 65.27 1.69 -16.76
N VAL A 10 65.59 0.40 -16.65
CA VAL A 10 64.67 -0.68 -17.05
C VAL A 10 63.40 -0.74 -16.19
N PRO A 11 63.45 -0.70 -14.84
CA PRO A 11 62.22 -0.73 -14.03
C PRO A 11 61.35 0.53 -14.19
N VAL A 12 61.95 1.71 -14.41
CA VAL A 12 61.19 2.96 -14.61
C VAL A 12 60.42 2.96 -15.93
N VAL A 13 61.01 2.44 -17.01
CA VAL A 13 60.34 2.31 -18.31
C VAL A 13 59.20 1.29 -18.26
N ILE A 14 59.38 0.18 -17.54
CA ILE A 14 58.31 -0.83 -17.37
C ILE A 14 57.13 -0.25 -16.58
N VAL A 15 57.39 0.50 -15.50
CA VAL A 15 56.33 1.15 -14.70
C VAL A 15 55.61 2.22 -15.52
N ALA A 16 56.32 3.00 -16.34
CA ALA A 16 55.72 4.00 -17.22
C ALA A 16 54.85 3.36 -18.33
N LEU A 17 55.27 2.23 -18.89
CA LEU A 17 54.50 1.46 -19.87
C LEU A 17 53.25 0.83 -19.24
N TRP A 18 53.35 0.32 -18.00
CA TRP A 18 52.20 -0.18 -17.25
C TRP A 18 51.20 0.91 -16.90
N LEU A 19 51.66 2.08 -16.44
CA LEU A 19 50.80 3.23 -16.18
C LEU A 19 50.16 3.75 -17.48
N GLY A 20 50.89 3.79 -18.59
CA GLY A 20 50.36 4.15 -19.90
C GLY A 20 49.28 3.16 -20.40
N ALA A 21 49.47 1.86 -20.16
CA ALA A 21 48.49 0.83 -20.49
C ALA A 21 47.23 0.94 -19.62
N ILE A 22 47.37 1.24 -18.32
CA ILE A 22 46.24 1.46 -17.41
C ILE A 22 45.47 2.73 -17.81
N VAL A 23 46.15 3.83 -18.12
CA VAL A 23 45.50 5.07 -18.58
C VAL A 23 44.80 4.85 -19.91
N MET A 24 45.41 4.14 -20.87
CA MET A 24 44.74 3.78 -22.11
C MET A 24 43.54 2.86 -21.89
N HIS A 25 43.62 1.90 -20.96
CA HIS A 25 42.50 1.04 -20.61
C HIS A 25 41.35 1.84 -19.99
N TYR A 26 41.63 2.74 -19.04
CA TYR A 26 40.63 3.64 -18.45
C TYR A 26 40.03 4.63 -19.46
N MET A 27 40.83 5.16 -20.39
CA MET A 27 40.34 6.02 -21.47
C MET A 27 39.48 5.24 -22.47
N ASN A 28 39.82 3.98 -22.74
CA ASN A 28 39.04 3.12 -23.61
C ASN A 28 37.75 2.67 -22.93
N ASP A 29 37.76 2.38 -21.63
CA ASP A 29 36.56 2.10 -20.83
C ASP A 29 35.67 3.33 -20.70
N ALA A 30 36.22 4.54 -20.55
CA ALA A 30 35.44 5.78 -20.58
C ALA A 30 34.81 6.05 -21.95
N ARG A 31 35.49 5.66 -23.04
CA ARG A 31 34.99 5.78 -24.41
C ARG A 31 33.93 4.72 -24.72
N VAL A 32 34.14 3.48 -24.30
CA VAL A 32 33.17 2.39 -24.38
C VAL A 32 31.95 2.68 -23.49
N TYR A 33 32.11 3.34 -22.34
CA TYR A 33 31.01 3.82 -21.51
C TYR A 33 30.21 4.94 -22.19
N HIS A 34 30.88 5.87 -22.89
CA HIS A 34 30.19 6.88 -23.69
C HIS A 34 29.48 6.29 -24.91
N ASP A 35 30.08 5.30 -25.58
CA ASP A 35 29.54 4.70 -26.80
C ASP A 35 28.44 3.64 -26.52
N THR A 36 28.47 2.97 -25.35
CA THR A 36 27.37 2.07 -24.92
C THR A 36 26.15 2.80 -24.35
N VAL A 37 26.28 4.09 -24.01
CA VAL A 37 25.17 4.96 -23.59
C VAL A 37 24.45 5.59 -24.80
N ALA A 38 24.99 5.46 -26.02
CA ALA A 38 24.49 6.18 -27.20
C ALA A 38 23.98 5.31 -28.36
N ALA A 39 23.64 4.04 -28.14
CA ALA A 39 22.63 3.38 -28.97
C ALA A 39 21.25 3.74 -28.40
N ARG A 40 20.89 5.04 -28.44
CA ARG A 40 19.53 5.48 -28.10
C ARG A 40 18.60 4.86 -29.14
N ALA A 41 17.85 3.83 -28.75
CA ALA A 41 16.61 3.52 -29.44
C ALA A 41 15.85 4.83 -29.64
N GLU A 42 15.24 5.02 -30.81
CA GLU A 42 14.29 6.12 -31.05
C GLU A 42 13.39 6.27 -29.81
N PRO A 43 13.30 7.46 -29.20
CA PRO A 43 12.54 7.63 -27.96
C PRO A 43 11.11 7.18 -28.20
N ALA A 44 10.56 6.38 -27.28
CA ALA A 44 9.18 5.95 -27.38
C ALA A 44 8.26 7.18 -27.54
N THR A 45 7.43 7.15 -28.58
CA THR A 45 6.54 8.27 -28.93
C THR A 45 5.13 8.09 -28.37
N ASP A 46 4.80 6.88 -27.95
CA ASP A 46 3.47 6.36 -27.63
C ASP A 46 3.24 6.15 -26.12
N ARG A 47 4.28 6.40 -25.30
CA ARG A 47 4.23 6.30 -23.85
C ARG A 47 5.10 7.36 -23.18
N PRO A 48 4.88 7.67 -21.90
CA PRO A 48 5.81 8.44 -21.08
C PRO A 48 7.24 7.90 -21.19
N ILE A 49 8.24 8.78 -21.04
CA ILE A 49 9.65 8.40 -21.15
C ILE A 49 10.46 8.79 -19.92
N GLU A 50 11.59 8.10 -19.73
CA GLU A 50 12.64 8.55 -18.84
C GLU A 50 13.47 9.63 -19.54
N PHE A 51 13.71 10.75 -18.86
CA PHE A 51 14.50 11.85 -19.36
C PHE A 51 15.33 12.48 -18.23
N GLN A 52 16.64 12.53 -18.41
CA GLN A 52 17.57 13.07 -17.41
C GLN A 52 17.65 14.60 -17.56
N GLU A 53 16.97 15.30 -16.66
CA GLU A 53 16.96 16.75 -16.48
C GLU A 53 17.12 17.07 -14.98
N ASP A 54 17.26 18.35 -14.63
CA ASP A 54 17.21 18.86 -13.24
C ASP A 54 18.17 18.17 -12.25
N GLY A 55 19.31 17.69 -12.72
CA GLY A 55 20.34 17.05 -11.90
C GLY A 55 20.04 15.61 -11.49
N TYR A 56 19.02 14.96 -12.06
CA TYR A 56 18.73 13.54 -11.82
C TYR A 56 19.67 12.63 -12.62
N VAL A 57 20.19 11.57 -11.98
CA VAL A 57 21.19 10.66 -12.56
C VAL A 57 20.76 9.19 -12.61
N THR A 58 19.56 8.86 -12.12
CA THR A 58 18.98 7.51 -12.00
C THR A 58 19.72 6.60 -11.01
N SER A 59 18.99 5.64 -10.45
CA SER A 59 19.44 4.67 -9.46
C SER A 59 20.57 3.77 -9.97
N ARG A 60 20.69 3.59 -11.29
CA ARG A 60 21.80 2.83 -11.91
C ARG A 60 23.16 3.45 -11.59
N THR A 61 23.22 4.78 -11.49
CA THR A 61 24.45 5.51 -11.16
C THR A 61 24.93 5.23 -9.73
N CYS A 62 23.99 4.99 -8.80
CA CYS A 62 24.26 4.77 -7.39
C CYS A 62 24.90 3.40 -7.12
N LYS A 63 24.56 2.38 -7.92
CA LYS A 63 24.96 0.96 -7.71
C LYS A 63 26.46 0.74 -7.51
N ALA A 64 27.30 1.50 -8.22
CA ALA A 64 28.74 1.31 -8.18
C ALA A 64 29.38 1.70 -6.83
N CYS A 65 28.77 2.67 -6.12
CA CYS A 65 29.26 3.14 -4.82
C CYS A 65 28.42 2.59 -3.65
N HIS A 66 27.13 2.32 -3.86
CA HIS A 66 26.17 1.86 -2.85
C HIS A 66 25.53 0.51 -3.23
N PRO A 67 26.31 -0.58 -3.36
CA PRO A 67 25.79 -1.85 -3.86
C PRO A 67 24.78 -2.52 -2.92
N SER A 68 24.91 -2.37 -1.59
CA SER A 68 23.97 -2.96 -0.63
C SER A 68 22.62 -2.23 -0.64
N GLN A 69 22.62 -0.90 -0.55
CA GLN A 69 21.42 -0.07 -0.63
C GLN A 69 20.72 -0.26 -1.97
N TYR A 70 21.48 -0.31 -3.08
CA TYR A 70 20.93 -0.61 -4.40
C TYR A 70 20.28 -2.00 -4.42
N SER A 71 20.93 -3.02 -3.85
CA SER A 71 20.38 -4.38 -3.82
C SER A 71 19.08 -4.46 -3.01
N SER A 72 19.02 -3.81 -1.84
CA SER A 72 17.82 -3.80 -1.01
C SER A 72 16.68 -3.02 -1.67
N TRP A 73 16.96 -1.82 -2.20
CA TRP A 73 15.99 -1.04 -2.97
C TRP A 73 15.51 -1.82 -4.20
N HIS A 74 16.44 -2.45 -4.91
CA HIS A 74 16.13 -3.27 -6.07
C HIS A 74 15.30 -4.53 -5.69
N ALA A 75 15.24 -4.93 -4.43
CA ALA A 75 14.33 -5.99 -4.00
C ALA A 75 12.97 -5.47 -3.52
N SER A 76 12.89 -4.21 -3.11
CA SER A 76 11.67 -3.57 -2.61
C SER A 76 10.60 -3.38 -3.68
N TYR A 77 9.38 -3.14 -3.20
CA TYR A 77 8.20 -2.86 -4.02
C TYR A 77 8.10 -1.40 -4.48
N HIS A 78 8.77 -0.46 -3.81
CA HIS A 78 8.86 0.95 -4.24
C HIS A 78 9.33 1.09 -5.69
N ARG A 79 10.40 0.38 -6.08
CA ARG A 79 10.92 0.46 -7.45
C ARG A 79 9.94 -0.05 -8.51
N LYS A 80 9.06 -0.99 -8.15
CA LYS A 80 8.16 -1.68 -9.09
C LYS A 80 6.79 -1.02 -9.17
N MET A 81 6.62 0.15 -8.54
CA MET A 81 5.32 0.81 -8.51
C MET A 81 4.83 1.17 -9.91
N THR A 82 5.73 1.63 -10.79
CA THR A 82 5.50 1.70 -12.25
C THR A 82 6.68 1.08 -12.98
N GLN A 83 6.42 0.26 -13.99
CA GLN A 83 7.46 -0.35 -14.82
C GLN A 83 7.10 -0.24 -16.30
N VAL A 84 8.12 -0.12 -17.16
CA VAL A 84 7.94 -0.36 -18.59
C VAL A 84 7.56 -1.83 -18.79
N ALA A 85 6.54 -2.08 -19.59
CA ALA A 85 6.04 -3.42 -19.80
C ALA A 85 6.99 -4.22 -20.70
N THR A 86 7.50 -5.31 -20.16
CA THR A 86 8.23 -6.36 -20.86
C THR A 86 7.66 -7.72 -20.44
N PRO A 87 7.87 -8.80 -21.20
CA PRO A 87 7.32 -10.10 -20.85
C PRO A 87 7.69 -10.62 -19.46
N ASP A 88 8.85 -10.22 -18.91
CA ASP A 88 9.30 -10.55 -17.55
C ASP A 88 8.68 -9.69 -16.44
N VAL A 89 8.08 -8.54 -16.79
CA VAL A 89 7.37 -7.64 -15.87
C VAL A 89 5.91 -8.02 -15.72
N ILE A 90 5.29 -8.66 -16.72
CA ILE A 90 3.89 -9.07 -16.68
C ILE A 90 3.72 -10.27 -15.76
N LEU A 91 2.94 -10.08 -14.70
CA LEU A 91 2.65 -11.12 -13.72
C LEU A 91 1.42 -11.95 -14.11
N ALA A 92 0.60 -11.42 -15.01
CA ALA A 92 -0.58 -12.11 -15.49
C ALA A 92 -0.24 -13.23 -16.49
N PRO A 93 -1.02 -14.32 -16.55
CA PRO A 93 -0.74 -15.43 -17.46
C PRO A 93 -1.00 -15.03 -18.92
N PHE A 94 -0.06 -15.37 -19.80
CA PHE A 94 -0.23 -15.29 -21.25
C PHE A 94 -1.09 -16.45 -21.78
N GLY A 95 -1.80 -16.23 -22.90
CA GLY A 95 -2.59 -17.26 -23.57
C GLY A 95 -3.89 -17.65 -22.84
N LYS A 96 -4.34 -16.82 -21.89
CA LYS A 96 -5.59 -17.04 -21.15
C LYS A 96 -6.54 -15.86 -21.41
N PRO A 97 -7.64 -16.07 -22.16
CA PRO A 97 -8.58 -14.99 -22.45
C PRO A 97 -9.38 -14.58 -21.20
N ILE A 98 -9.72 -13.30 -21.12
CA ILE A 98 -10.53 -12.69 -20.06
C ILE A 98 -11.68 -11.92 -20.69
N THR A 99 -12.88 -12.16 -20.22
CA THR A 99 -14.04 -11.36 -20.62
C THR A 99 -14.24 -10.21 -19.65
N SER A 100 -14.25 -8.97 -20.16
CA SER A 100 -14.53 -7.77 -19.40
C SER A 100 -15.34 -6.80 -20.26
N LYS A 101 -16.43 -6.27 -19.73
CA LYS A 101 -17.29 -5.26 -20.38
C LYS A 101 -17.64 -5.61 -21.85
N GLY A 102 -18.04 -6.85 -22.11
CA GLY A 102 -18.47 -7.32 -23.43
C GLY A 102 -17.36 -7.60 -24.44
N LYS A 103 -16.09 -7.53 -24.02
CA LYS A 103 -14.93 -7.84 -24.86
C LYS A 103 -14.10 -8.96 -24.25
N ILE A 104 -13.43 -9.72 -25.12
CA ILE A 104 -12.46 -10.76 -24.75
C ILE A 104 -11.07 -10.19 -24.95
N TYR A 105 -10.22 -10.31 -23.93
CA TYR A 105 -8.85 -9.82 -23.90
C TYR A 105 -7.90 -11.00 -23.69
N GLU A 106 -6.89 -11.16 -24.54
CA GLU A 106 -5.89 -12.21 -24.39
C GLU A 106 -4.48 -11.61 -24.45
N PHE A 107 -3.71 -11.81 -23.38
CA PHE A 107 -2.31 -11.40 -23.36
C PHE A 107 -1.47 -12.36 -24.19
N ILE A 108 -0.73 -11.81 -25.15
CA ILE A 108 0.21 -12.55 -25.97
C ILE A 108 1.60 -11.91 -25.90
N LYS A 109 2.62 -12.75 -26.09
CA LYS A 109 4.00 -12.33 -26.23
C LYS A 109 4.37 -12.36 -27.71
N ARG A 110 4.88 -11.24 -28.22
CA ARG A 110 5.49 -11.15 -29.55
C ARG A 110 6.86 -10.53 -29.40
N ASP A 111 7.90 -11.31 -29.65
CA ASP A 111 9.29 -10.91 -29.45
C ASP A 111 9.54 -10.36 -28.03
N ALA A 112 9.92 -9.09 -27.93
CA ALA A 112 10.14 -8.35 -26.68
C ALA A 112 8.92 -7.53 -26.21
N GLN A 113 7.80 -7.59 -26.93
CA GLN A 113 6.59 -6.84 -26.66
C GLN A 113 5.51 -7.68 -25.98
N VAL A 114 4.67 -7.00 -25.23
CA VAL A 114 3.45 -7.54 -24.62
C VAL A 114 2.29 -6.92 -25.37
N LEU A 115 1.46 -7.76 -25.98
CA LEU A 115 0.25 -7.33 -26.68
C LEU A 115 -0.96 -7.92 -25.97
N VAL A 116 -2.10 -7.24 -26.12
CA VAL A 116 -3.42 -7.75 -25.74
C VAL A 116 -4.26 -7.78 -27.00
N GLN A 117 -4.68 -8.98 -27.39
CA GLN A 117 -5.67 -9.19 -28.44
C GLN A 117 -7.05 -8.91 -27.86
N VAL A 118 -7.83 -8.08 -28.55
CA VAL A 118 -9.15 -7.64 -28.13
C VAL A 118 -10.17 -8.03 -29.19
N THR A 119 -11.14 -8.84 -28.80
CA THR A 119 -12.24 -9.25 -29.67
C THR A 119 -13.56 -8.87 -29.03
N ASP A 120 -14.50 -8.37 -29.83
CA ASP A 120 -15.87 -8.20 -29.36
C ASP A 120 -16.49 -9.58 -29.06
N SER A 121 -17.11 -9.75 -27.89
CA SER A 121 -17.60 -11.06 -27.47
C SER A 121 -18.77 -11.57 -28.31
N GLU A 122 -19.62 -10.67 -28.83
CA GLU A 122 -20.73 -11.06 -29.71
C GLU A 122 -20.24 -11.39 -31.12
N SER A 123 -19.27 -10.63 -31.63
CA SER A 123 -18.64 -10.91 -32.92
C SER A 123 -17.80 -12.19 -32.88
N ALA A 124 -17.07 -12.44 -31.79
CA ALA A 124 -16.33 -13.68 -31.57
C ALA A 124 -17.27 -14.90 -31.63
N ALA A 125 -18.46 -14.82 -31.02
CA ALA A 125 -19.46 -15.88 -31.06
C ALA A 125 -20.02 -16.15 -32.47
N LYS A 126 -19.91 -15.17 -33.39
CA LYS A 126 -20.34 -15.29 -34.79
C LYS A 126 -19.22 -15.73 -35.74
N GLY A 127 -17.99 -15.86 -35.25
CA GLY A 127 -16.83 -16.27 -36.07
C GLY A 127 -16.28 -15.19 -37.02
N ASP A 128 -16.75 -13.95 -36.88
CA ASP A 128 -16.43 -12.83 -37.77
C ASP A 128 -15.67 -11.75 -36.99
N THR A 129 -14.34 -11.85 -36.87
CA THR A 129 -13.45 -10.68 -36.66
C THR A 129 -11.98 -11.07 -36.54
N GLU A 130 -11.12 -10.23 -37.14
CA GLU A 130 -9.71 -10.12 -36.77
C GLU A 130 -9.61 -9.35 -35.43
N PRO A 131 -8.83 -9.82 -34.44
CA PRO A 131 -8.69 -9.13 -33.16
C PRO A 131 -7.95 -7.79 -33.31
N GLU A 132 -8.38 -6.78 -32.57
CA GLU A 132 -7.59 -5.56 -32.38
C GLU A 132 -6.40 -5.87 -31.47
N GLU A 133 -5.20 -5.40 -31.81
CA GLU A 133 -4.01 -5.59 -30.99
C GLU A 133 -3.59 -4.30 -30.31
N LEU A 134 -3.58 -4.32 -28.98
CA LEU A 134 -3.10 -3.21 -28.15
C LEU A 134 -1.77 -3.58 -27.52
N GLN A 135 -0.74 -2.76 -27.70
CA GLN A 135 0.51 -2.94 -26.98
C GLN A 135 0.37 -2.46 -25.54
N VAL A 136 0.69 -3.33 -24.58
CA VAL A 136 0.87 -2.92 -23.20
C VAL A 136 2.26 -2.31 -23.08
N VAL A 137 2.30 -1.04 -22.67
CA VAL A 137 3.53 -0.25 -22.66
C VAL A 137 4.08 -0.04 -21.25
N MET A 138 3.22 -0.06 -20.25
CA MET A 138 3.59 0.12 -18.85
C MET A 138 2.65 -0.65 -17.91
N THR A 139 3.10 -0.90 -16.68
CA THR A 139 2.29 -1.46 -15.60
C THR A 139 2.40 -0.63 -14.32
N THR A 140 1.38 -0.71 -13.46
CA THR A 140 1.37 -0.08 -12.12
C THR A 140 0.82 -1.03 -11.06
N GLY A 141 1.32 -0.97 -9.83
CA GLY A 141 0.71 -1.64 -8.65
C GLY A 141 1.56 -2.67 -7.91
N SER A 142 2.80 -2.91 -8.37
CA SER A 142 3.82 -3.72 -7.70
C SER A 142 3.41 -5.17 -7.36
N HIS A 143 2.84 -5.43 -6.17
CA HIS A 143 2.74 -6.80 -5.60
C HIS A 143 1.35 -7.21 -5.07
N HIS A 144 0.37 -6.30 -5.04
CA HIS A 144 -1.02 -6.66 -4.71
C HIS A 144 -1.89 -6.84 -5.96
N TYR A 145 -1.80 -5.88 -6.88
CA TYR A 145 -2.42 -5.96 -8.19
C TYR A 145 -1.56 -5.29 -9.26
N GLN A 146 -1.76 -5.67 -10.52
CA GLN A 146 -1.07 -5.08 -11.67
C GLN A 146 -2.11 -4.50 -12.63
N ALA A 147 -2.09 -3.17 -12.76
CA ALA A 147 -2.79 -2.42 -13.78
C ALA A 147 -1.94 -2.34 -15.05
N PHE A 148 -2.59 -2.29 -16.22
CA PHE A 148 -1.94 -2.32 -17.52
C PHE A 148 -2.30 -1.06 -18.33
N TRP A 149 -1.28 -0.40 -18.87
CA TRP A 149 -1.43 0.82 -19.65
C TRP A 149 -1.13 0.56 -21.12
N VAL A 150 -2.00 1.07 -21.99
CA VAL A 150 -1.88 1.03 -23.45
C VAL A 150 -1.85 2.45 -24.02
N PRO A 151 -1.16 2.71 -25.15
CA PRO A 151 -1.19 4.01 -25.81
C PRO A 151 -2.61 4.38 -26.26
N THR A 152 -2.93 5.68 -26.29
CA THR A 152 -4.13 6.17 -26.96
C THR A 152 -3.90 6.45 -28.45
N GLY A 153 -2.65 6.40 -28.91
CA GLY A 153 -2.23 6.87 -30.23
C GLY A 153 -2.09 8.40 -30.35
N LYS A 154 -2.35 9.14 -29.26
CA LYS A 154 -2.21 10.60 -29.21
C LYS A 154 -1.03 10.98 -28.33
N THR A 155 0.09 11.34 -28.93
CA THR A 155 1.34 11.67 -28.21
C THR A 155 1.73 10.56 -27.22
N ARG A 156 2.17 10.91 -26.00
CA ARG A 156 2.55 9.97 -24.92
C ARG A 156 1.43 9.72 -23.92
N LYS A 157 0.18 9.95 -24.32
CA LYS A 157 -0.99 9.72 -23.48
C LYS A 157 -1.29 8.21 -23.42
N VAL A 158 -1.46 7.69 -22.21
CA VAL A 158 -1.80 6.28 -21.97
C VAL A 158 -3.18 6.14 -21.33
N LYS A 159 -3.86 5.03 -21.60
CA LYS A 159 -5.12 4.66 -20.94
C LYS A 159 -4.98 3.30 -20.28
N MET A 160 -5.72 3.09 -19.19
CA MET A 160 -5.71 1.82 -18.49
C MET A 160 -6.66 0.83 -19.17
N LEU A 161 -6.30 -0.45 -19.17
CA LEU A 161 -7.27 -1.51 -19.46
C LEU A 161 -8.37 -1.56 -18.38
N PRO A 162 -9.59 -2.03 -18.69
CA PRO A 162 -10.73 -1.95 -17.77
C PRO A 162 -10.64 -2.92 -16.58
N PHE A 163 -9.56 -3.69 -16.47
CA PHE A 163 -9.30 -4.68 -15.44
C PHE A 163 -7.86 -4.56 -14.93
N SER A 164 -7.61 -5.14 -13.77
CA SER A 164 -6.26 -5.37 -13.23
C SER A 164 -6.10 -6.83 -12.81
N TYR A 165 -4.86 -7.29 -12.71
CA TYR A 165 -4.56 -8.65 -12.25
C TYR A 165 -4.30 -8.63 -10.74
N HIS A 166 -5.14 -9.30 -9.94
CA HIS A 166 -4.91 -9.48 -8.52
C HIS A 166 -3.94 -10.63 -8.29
N ILE A 167 -2.80 -10.33 -7.70
CA ILE A 167 -1.64 -11.25 -7.68
C ILE A 167 -1.88 -12.42 -6.72
N ALA A 168 -2.40 -12.15 -5.52
CA ALA A 168 -2.66 -13.18 -4.52
C ALA A 168 -3.80 -14.13 -4.91
N ASP A 169 -4.80 -13.63 -5.65
CA ASP A 169 -5.92 -14.46 -6.14
C ASP A 169 -5.61 -15.08 -7.51
N GLN A 170 -4.47 -14.71 -8.11
CA GLN A 170 -4.05 -15.10 -9.46
C GLN A 170 -5.13 -14.90 -10.53
N ARG A 171 -5.94 -13.84 -10.40
CA ARG A 171 -7.16 -13.61 -11.16
C ARG A 171 -7.30 -12.16 -11.60
N PHE A 172 -7.92 -11.95 -12.76
CA PHE A 172 -8.33 -10.63 -13.22
C PHE A 172 -9.66 -10.21 -12.61
N TYR A 173 -9.74 -8.95 -12.20
CA TYR A 173 -10.99 -8.32 -11.80
C TYR A 173 -11.21 -7.05 -12.62
N ASP A 174 -12.46 -6.69 -12.87
CA ASP A 174 -12.76 -5.37 -13.41
C ASP A 174 -12.27 -4.31 -12.41
N SER A 175 -11.91 -3.13 -12.90
CA SER A 175 -11.37 -2.05 -12.08
C SER A 175 -12.31 -1.63 -10.94
N GLU A 176 -13.62 -1.80 -11.13
CA GLU A 176 -14.68 -1.60 -10.11
C GLU A 176 -14.60 -2.60 -8.95
N GLY A 177 -13.86 -3.70 -9.10
CA GLY A 177 -13.71 -4.77 -8.13
C GLY A 177 -12.53 -4.61 -7.17
N PHE A 178 -11.69 -3.58 -7.34
CA PHE A 178 -10.43 -3.41 -6.59
C PHE A 178 -10.48 -2.41 -5.44
N PHE A 179 -11.49 -1.54 -5.40
CA PHE A 179 -11.63 -0.53 -4.36
C PHE A 179 -13.07 -0.51 -3.84
N LEU A 180 -13.30 0.22 -2.75
CA LEU A 180 -14.64 0.42 -2.23
C LEU A 180 -15.33 1.55 -3.02
N PHE A 181 -15.82 1.19 -4.21
CA PHE A 181 -16.61 2.04 -5.11
C PHE A 181 -18.10 1.67 -5.08
N PRO A 182 -19.01 2.67 -5.15
CA PRO A 182 -20.42 2.40 -5.35
C PRO A 182 -20.67 1.67 -6.68
N PRO A 183 -21.63 0.74 -6.73
CA PRO A 183 -21.97 0.04 -7.97
C PRO A 183 -22.43 1.02 -9.05
N GLY A 184 -22.02 0.78 -10.30
CA GLY A 184 -22.40 1.60 -11.45
C GLY A 184 -21.70 2.96 -11.55
N ILE A 185 -20.90 3.35 -10.54
CA ILE A 185 -19.99 4.49 -10.66
C ILE A 185 -18.66 3.96 -11.18
N PHE A 186 -18.46 4.13 -12.49
CA PHE A 186 -17.16 3.95 -13.10
C PHE A 186 -16.33 5.18 -12.74
N PRO A 187 -15.25 5.08 -11.94
CA PRO A 187 -14.17 6.03 -12.18
C PRO A 187 -13.80 5.80 -13.63
N LEU A 188 -14.15 6.74 -14.50
CA LEU A 188 -13.47 6.87 -15.77
C LEU A 188 -11.99 6.94 -15.40
N LEU A 189 -11.31 5.81 -15.45
CA LEU A 189 -9.87 5.76 -15.40
C LEU A 189 -9.48 6.31 -16.77
N SER A 190 -9.56 7.64 -16.83
CA SER A 190 -9.67 8.41 -18.05
C SER A 190 -8.36 8.28 -18.79
N GLU A 191 -8.42 8.31 -20.11
CA GLU A 191 -7.21 8.46 -20.90
C GLU A 191 -6.34 9.59 -20.34
N GLY A 192 -5.06 9.32 -20.14
CA GLY A 192 -4.10 10.24 -19.55
C GLY A 192 -4.05 10.27 -18.02
N GLN A 193 -4.84 9.45 -17.29
CA GLN A 193 -4.84 9.50 -15.82
C GLN A 193 -3.48 9.16 -15.21
N TRP A 194 -2.74 8.19 -15.78
CA TRP A 194 -1.37 7.95 -15.32
C TRP A 194 -0.51 9.20 -15.47
N ASN A 195 -0.61 9.89 -16.61
CA ASN A 195 0.20 11.04 -16.97
C ASN A 195 0.09 12.19 -15.94
N HIS A 196 -1.12 12.49 -15.44
CA HIS A 196 -1.34 13.67 -14.60
C HIS A 196 -1.86 13.38 -13.18
N THR A 197 -2.17 12.13 -12.84
CA THR A 197 -2.64 11.75 -11.49
C THR A 197 -1.71 10.71 -10.87
N CYS A 198 -1.48 9.57 -11.52
CA CYS A 198 -0.69 8.49 -10.91
C CYS A 198 0.82 8.81 -10.89
N SER A 199 1.34 9.48 -11.91
CA SER A 199 2.75 9.88 -12.02
C SER A 199 3.22 10.70 -10.83
N TYR A 200 2.29 11.44 -10.20
CA TYR A 200 2.48 12.26 -9.00
C TYR A 200 3.16 11.49 -7.85
N CYS A 201 2.80 10.21 -7.67
CA CYS A 201 3.31 9.36 -6.59
C CYS A 201 4.03 8.09 -7.08
N HIS A 202 3.88 7.70 -8.36
CA HIS A 202 4.32 6.39 -8.87
C HIS A 202 5.52 6.46 -9.84
N ALA A 203 6.21 7.59 -9.88
CA ALA A 203 7.45 7.78 -10.63
C ALA A 203 8.39 8.77 -9.92
N THR A 204 9.65 8.80 -10.34
CA THR A 204 10.67 9.70 -9.79
C THR A 204 10.81 10.92 -10.69
N GLY A 205 10.79 12.12 -10.10
CA GLY A 205 10.89 13.39 -10.83
C GLY A 205 9.87 13.55 -11.97
N PRO A 206 8.56 13.33 -11.76
CA PRO A 206 7.58 13.42 -12.83
C PRO A 206 7.35 14.87 -13.29
N LYS A 207 7.29 15.05 -14.61
CA LYS A 207 6.77 16.25 -15.29
C LYS A 207 5.64 15.80 -16.20
N ALA A 208 4.40 16.13 -15.83
CA ALA A 208 3.22 15.66 -16.56
C ALA A 208 3.18 16.18 -18.00
N ARG A 209 3.67 17.42 -18.22
CA ARG A 209 3.68 18.17 -19.48
C ARG A 209 2.36 18.06 -20.24
N VAL A 210 1.29 18.29 -19.49
CA VAL A 210 -0.08 18.33 -20.00
C VAL A 210 -0.43 19.77 -20.32
N ASP A 211 -0.94 19.98 -21.53
CA ASP A 211 -1.70 21.17 -21.86
C ASP A 211 -3.14 21.00 -21.33
N PHE A 212 -3.51 21.72 -20.28
CA PHE A 212 -4.87 21.61 -19.73
C PHE A 212 -5.95 22.24 -20.63
N SER A 213 -5.55 22.97 -21.67
CA SER A 213 -6.47 23.41 -22.73
C SER A 213 -6.69 22.34 -23.82
N ASP A 214 -5.76 21.40 -23.96
CA ASP A 214 -5.86 20.24 -24.85
C ASP A 214 -5.32 18.96 -24.18
N LEU A 215 -6.22 18.25 -23.47
CA LEU A 215 -5.89 17.02 -22.75
C LEU A 215 -5.52 15.83 -23.67
N ASP A 216 -5.49 16.00 -25.00
CA ASP A 216 -4.91 15.00 -25.89
C ASP A 216 -3.40 15.16 -26.08
N GLN A 217 -2.84 16.33 -25.75
CA GLN A 217 -1.42 16.63 -25.85
C GLN A 217 -0.75 16.39 -24.49
N MET A 218 -0.04 15.27 -24.37
CA MET A 218 0.72 14.92 -23.18
C MET A 218 2.13 14.46 -23.57
N ASP A 219 3.15 15.18 -23.12
CA ASP A 219 4.57 14.80 -23.30
C ASP A 219 5.21 14.40 -21.97
N THR A 220 4.54 13.55 -21.20
CA THR A 220 4.97 13.20 -19.84
C THR A 220 6.38 12.62 -19.82
N ARG A 221 7.21 13.16 -18.93
CA ARG A 221 8.59 12.73 -18.68
C ARG A 221 8.77 12.43 -17.21
N VAL A 222 9.64 11.48 -16.91
CA VAL A 222 10.05 11.13 -15.54
C VAL A 222 11.56 11.02 -15.51
N ALA A 223 12.19 11.21 -14.36
CA ALA A 223 13.62 10.93 -14.22
C ALA A 223 13.89 9.41 -14.25
N GLU A 224 13.03 8.62 -13.61
CA GLU A 224 13.07 7.15 -13.58
C GLU A 224 11.67 6.59 -13.28
N PHE A 225 11.30 5.46 -13.89
CA PHE A 225 10.05 4.77 -13.55
C PHE A 225 10.12 4.10 -12.18
N GLY A 226 8.99 4.15 -11.45
CA GLY A 226 8.92 3.71 -10.07
C GLY A 226 9.54 4.71 -9.10
N ILE A 227 9.58 4.36 -7.82
CA ILE A 227 10.16 5.20 -6.78
C ILE A 227 11.62 4.80 -6.60
N ALA A 228 12.50 5.67 -7.12
CA ALA A 228 13.94 5.48 -7.21
C ALA A 228 14.68 6.28 -6.13
N CYS A 229 16.00 6.12 -6.04
CA CYS A 229 16.83 6.69 -4.97
C CYS A 229 16.59 8.20 -4.78
N GLU A 230 16.52 8.94 -5.89
CA GLU A 230 16.44 10.40 -5.90
C GLU A 230 15.05 10.94 -5.50
N SER A 231 14.03 10.08 -5.34
CA SER A 231 12.74 10.47 -4.74
C SER A 231 12.87 10.74 -3.23
N CYS A 232 13.81 10.06 -2.56
CA CYS A 232 14.05 10.20 -1.12
C CYS A 232 15.32 11.00 -0.81
N HIS A 233 16.34 10.95 -1.67
CA HIS A 233 17.63 11.61 -1.45
C HIS A 233 17.81 12.91 -2.25
N GLY A 234 16.90 13.21 -3.17
CA GLY A 234 16.99 14.35 -4.08
C GLY A 234 17.91 14.10 -5.30
N PRO A 235 17.98 15.05 -6.25
CA PRO A 235 18.84 14.97 -7.42
C PRO A 235 20.32 14.89 -7.04
N ALA A 236 21.06 13.93 -7.60
CA ALA A 236 22.40 13.59 -7.13
C ALA A 236 23.54 13.91 -8.13
N GLU A 237 23.29 14.65 -9.21
CA GLU A 237 24.32 14.95 -10.23
C GLU A 237 25.59 15.55 -9.63
N GLU A 238 25.47 16.56 -8.76
CA GLU A 238 26.63 17.22 -8.17
C GLU A 238 27.43 16.28 -7.26
N HIS A 239 26.72 15.51 -6.43
CA HIS A 239 27.30 14.47 -5.58
C HIS A 239 28.07 13.44 -6.40
N VAL A 240 27.43 12.90 -7.44
CA VAL A 240 28.05 11.91 -8.34
C VAL A 240 29.26 12.50 -9.04
N ARG A 241 29.16 13.72 -9.57
CA ARG A 241 30.28 14.41 -10.24
C ARG A 241 31.46 14.59 -9.29
N PHE A 242 31.20 14.95 -8.03
CA PHE A 242 32.23 15.12 -7.02
C PHE A 242 32.93 13.80 -6.67
N TYR A 243 32.17 12.76 -6.32
CA TYR A 243 32.73 11.48 -5.85
C TYR A 243 33.16 10.53 -6.99
N ARG A 244 32.79 10.76 -8.25
CA ARG A 244 33.39 10.03 -9.39
C ARG A 244 34.89 10.28 -9.51
N ASN A 245 35.39 11.43 -9.04
CA ASN A 245 36.81 11.70 -8.98
C ASN A 245 37.46 10.95 -7.80
N PRO A 246 38.36 9.97 -8.02
CA PRO A 246 38.99 9.21 -6.94
C PRO A 246 39.73 10.10 -5.95
N ARG A 247 40.36 11.17 -6.42
CA ARG A 247 41.07 12.13 -5.56
C ARG A 247 40.12 12.70 -4.52
N ASN A 248 38.96 13.21 -4.95
CA ASN A 248 37.95 13.78 -4.06
C ASN A 248 37.45 12.76 -3.04
N ARG A 249 37.23 11.50 -3.45
CA ARG A 249 36.83 10.43 -2.52
C ARG A 249 37.85 10.20 -1.42
N TYR A 250 39.13 10.05 -1.80
CA TYR A 250 40.20 9.80 -0.82
C TYR A 250 40.40 11.01 0.10
N PHE A 251 40.35 12.24 -0.41
CA PHE A 251 40.47 13.44 0.44
C PHE A 251 39.29 13.54 1.42
N ALA A 252 38.05 13.36 0.97
CA ALA A 252 36.89 13.40 1.84
C ALA A 252 36.95 12.31 2.93
N HIS A 253 37.34 11.09 2.56
CA HIS A 253 37.46 9.97 3.51
C HIS A 253 38.60 10.15 4.52
N LEU A 254 39.79 10.61 4.08
CA LEU A 254 40.95 10.73 4.96
C LEU A 254 40.86 11.92 5.92
N ASN A 255 40.14 12.98 5.54
CA ASN A 255 39.97 14.18 6.35
C ASN A 255 38.70 14.16 7.19
N ASP A 256 37.83 13.15 7.04
CA ASP A 256 36.49 13.10 7.64
C ASP A 256 35.65 14.36 7.33
N GLU A 257 35.88 14.94 6.14
CA GLU A 257 35.19 16.13 5.65
C GLU A 257 34.38 15.74 4.41
N PRO A 258 33.06 15.50 4.55
CA PRO A 258 32.21 15.19 3.41
C PRO A 258 32.17 16.38 2.44
N GLY A 259 32.31 16.10 1.14
CA GLY A 259 32.28 17.11 0.09
C GLY A 259 30.85 17.57 -0.25
N VAL A 260 30.25 16.97 -1.28
CA VAL A 260 28.87 17.28 -1.70
C VAL A 260 27.93 16.20 -1.21
N ASN A 261 27.11 16.47 -0.21
CA ASN A 261 26.17 15.49 0.33
C ASN A 261 24.84 15.47 -0.42
N ILE A 262 24.17 14.32 -0.35
CA ILE A 262 22.75 14.19 -0.67
C ILE A 262 21.97 14.09 0.64
N VAL A 263 20.65 14.28 0.57
CA VAL A 263 19.79 14.21 1.75
C VAL A 263 19.76 12.80 2.28
N ASP A 264 20.01 12.60 3.57
CA ASP A 264 19.63 11.39 4.28
C ASP A 264 18.40 11.71 5.16
N PRO A 265 17.25 11.06 4.92
CA PRO A 265 16.08 11.24 5.77
C PRO A 265 16.30 10.99 7.27
N GLU A 266 17.30 10.18 7.66
CA GLU A 266 17.65 9.94 9.07
C GLU A 266 18.34 11.16 9.73
N ASP A 267 19.03 12.00 8.95
CA ASP A 267 19.73 13.20 9.42
C ASP A 267 18.82 14.46 9.48
N LEU A 268 17.58 14.35 9.00
CA LEU A 268 16.62 15.45 8.98
C LEU A 268 15.91 15.61 10.34
N THR A 269 15.43 16.82 10.62
CA THR A 269 14.48 17.00 11.74
C THR A 269 13.26 16.09 11.55
N PRO A 270 12.61 15.60 12.62
CA PRO A 270 11.52 14.62 12.53
C PRO A 270 10.39 15.02 11.56
N ARG A 271 10.07 16.32 11.53
CA ARG A 271 9.07 16.88 10.62
C ARG A 271 9.50 16.74 9.16
N LEU A 272 10.72 17.17 8.81
CA LEU A 272 11.23 17.11 7.44
C LEU A 272 11.45 15.66 6.99
N SER A 273 11.96 14.82 7.89
CA SER A 273 12.11 13.38 7.68
C SER A 273 10.78 12.73 7.28
N SER A 274 9.73 12.95 8.06
CA SER A 274 8.39 12.39 7.78
C SER A 274 7.77 12.94 6.49
N GLN A 275 8.11 14.18 6.11
CA GLN A 275 7.63 14.80 4.88
C GLN A 275 8.21 14.17 3.61
N VAL A 276 9.40 13.56 3.67
CA VAL A 276 9.95 12.76 2.56
C VAL A 276 9.00 11.63 2.19
N CYS A 277 8.42 10.94 3.17
CA CYS A 277 7.40 9.92 2.94
C CYS A 277 6.04 10.54 2.56
N GLY A 278 5.68 11.63 3.25
CA GLY A 278 4.41 12.34 3.08
C GLY A 278 4.17 12.97 1.71
N GLN A 279 5.21 13.13 0.88
CA GLN A 279 5.05 13.60 -0.50
C GLN A 279 4.21 12.64 -1.36
N CYS A 280 4.22 11.34 -1.01
CA CYS A 280 3.45 10.27 -1.68
C CYS A 280 2.42 9.63 -0.75
N HIS A 281 2.81 9.29 0.49
CA HIS A 281 1.93 8.67 1.50
C HIS A 281 1.03 9.69 2.22
N GLY A 282 0.63 10.75 1.52
CA GLY A 282 -0.15 11.84 2.04
C GLY A 282 -1.08 12.45 0.99
N ILE A 283 -2.21 12.98 1.45
CA ILE A 283 -3.18 13.66 0.59
C ILE A 283 -2.72 15.11 0.43
N THR A 284 -2.01 15.37 -0.66
CA THR A 284 -1.48 16.70 -0.96
C THR A 284 -2.07 17.24 -2.25
N SER A 285 -2.22 18.56 -2.34
CA SER A 285 -2.50 19.24 -3.60
C SER A 285 -1.44 20.30 -3.89
N VAL A 286 -1.11 20.44 -5.17
CA VAL A 286 -0.25 21.52 -5.67
C VAL A 286 -1.08 22.81 -5.82
N PRO A 287 -0.59 23.97 -5.35
CA PRO A 287 -1.28 25.25 -5.53
C PRO A 287 -1.41 25.66 -7.01
N ASP A 288 -0.34 25.45 -7.79
CA ASP A 288 -0.28 25.77 -9.22
C ASP A 288 -0.11 24.47 -10.03
N ARG A 289 -1.19 24.05 -10.69
CA ARG A 289 -1.21 22.82 -11.49
C ARG A 289 -0.48 22.98 -12.82
N ASP A 290 -0.47 24.18 -13.40
CA ASP A 290 0.16 24.42 -14.71
C ASP A 290 1.67 24.42 -14.55
N GLN A 291 2.18 25.12 -13.52
CA GLN A 291 3.59 25.10 -13.17
C GLN A 291 4.06 23.68 -12.85
N TRP A 292 3.35 22.96 -11.97
CA TRP A 292 3.70 21.57 -11.67
C TRP A 292 3.72 20.69 -12.93
N SER A 293 2.75 20.87 -13.82
CA SER A 293 2.65 20.07 -15.05
C SER A 293 3.89 20.27 -15.91
N GLN A 294 4.34 21.51 -16.09
CA GLN A 294 5.47 21.83 -16.97
C GLN A 294 6.84 21.59 -16.33
N ASP A 295 7.02 22.07 -15.09
CA ASP A 295 8.33 22.11 -14.41
C ASP A 295 8.52 20.94 -13.42
N GLY A 296 7.46 20.19 -13.14
CA GLY A 296 7.45 19.16 -12.11
C GLY A 296 7.28 19.74 -10.71
N PHE A 297 7.51 18.89 -9.71
CA PHE A 297 7.41 19.32 -8.32
C PHE A 297 8.49 20.31 -7.93
N GLN A 298 8.10 21.31 -7.15
CA GLN A 298 9.04 22.21 -6.48
C GLN A 298 9.65 21.58 -5.24
N TYR A 299 8.92 20.70 -4.55
CA TYR A 299 9.41 19.97 -3.38
C TYR A 299 10.63 19.11 -3.73
N ARG A 300 11.68 19.21 -2.91
CA ARG A 300 12.82 18.30 -2.84
C ARG A 300 12.90 17.72 -1.43
N PRO A 301 13.42 16.49 -1.25
CA PRO A 301 13.67 15.96 0.08
C PRO A 301 14.47 16.94 0.94
N GLY A 302 14.05 17.14 2.19
CA GLY A 302 14.61 18.16 3.09
C GLY A 302 13.90 19.52 3.04
N ASP A 303 13.10 19.81 2.03
CA ASP A 303 12.23 20.99 2.02
C ASP A 303 11.05 20.84 2.99
N ASP A 304 10.42 21.96 3.35
CA ASP A 304 9.16 21.93 4.10
C ASP A 304 7.98 21.72 3.13
N LEU A 305 7.49 20.49 3.05
CA LEU A 305 6.37 20.08 2.21
C LEU A 305 5.12 20.96 2.41
N GLN A 306 4.86 21.44 3.63
CA GLN A 306 3.65 22.22 3.92
C GLN A 306 3.72 23.66 3.37
N LYS A 307 4.92 24.15 3.06
CA LYS A 307 5.09 25.44 2.37
C LYS A 307 4.85 25.34 0.87
N LEU A 308 5.02 24.14 0.30
CA LEU A 308 4.98 23.89 -1.14
C LEU A 308 3.70 23.17 -1.59
N ARG A 309 3.02 22.47 -0.66
CA ARG A 309 1.79 21.73 -0.93
C ARG A 309 0.77 21.93 0.17
N LYS A 310 -0.50 21.88 -0.20
CA LYS A 310 -1.60 21.89 0.75
C LYS A 310 -1.90 20.47 1.21
N ILE A 311 -1.79 20.21 2.51
CA ILE A 311 -2.19 18.94 3.12
C ILE A 311 -3.72 18.95 3.35
N THR A 312 -4.43 18.00 2.75
CA THR A 312 -5.86 17.80 3.01
C THR A 312 -6.03 17.12 4.37
N ARG A 313 -7.01 17.56 5.18
CA ARG A 313 -7.26 17.04 6.54
C ARG A 313 -8.70 16.59 6.78
N SER A 314 -9.54 16.63 5.74
CA SER A 314 -10.96 16.31 5.85
C SER A 314 -11.51 15.82 4.51
N GLY A 315 -12.67 15.16 4.55
CA GLY A 315 -13.36 14.63 3.38
C GLY A 315 -13.71 13.15 3.57
N GLN A 316 -15.00 12.82 3.51
CA GLN A 316 -15.53 11.50 3.87
C GLN A 316 -14.98 10.34 3.02
N GLN A 317 -14.43 10.65 1.84
CA GLN A 317 -13.80 9.66 0.95
C GLN A 317 -12.40 9.22 1.39
N TYR A 318 -11.80 9.96 2.32
CA TYR A 318 -10.44 9.71 2.81
C TYR A 318 -10.38 9.60 4.33
N PHE A 319 -11.28 10.28 5.04
CA PHE A 319 -11.25 10.47 6.49
C PHE A 319 -12.57 10.04 7.13
N TRP A 320 -12.46 9.50 8.33
CA TRP A 320 -13.54 9.48 9.30
C TRP A 320 -13.86 10.93 9.75
N PRO A 321 -15.07 11.20 10.28
CA PRO A 321 -15.45 12.54 10.75
C PRO A 321 -14.54 13.17 11.82
N ASP A 322 -13.75 12.40 12.57
CA ASP A 322 -12.74 12.88 13.53
C ASP A 322 -11.41 13.29 12.87
N GLY A 323 -11.25 13.10 11.56
CA GLY A 323 -10.02 13.37 10.83
C GLY A 323 -9.02 12.21 10.81
N MET A 324 -9.39 11.03 11.34
CA MET A 324 -8.59 9.82 11.19
C MET A 324 -8.70 9.25 9.78
N ILE A 325 -7.61 8.70 9.27
CA ILE A 325 -7.56 8.18 7.90
C ILE A 325 -8.40 6.89 7.77
N ARG A 326 -9.24 6.88 6.74
CA ARG A 326 -10.15 5.80 6.39
C ARG A 326 -9.65 4.95 5.20
N VAL A 327 -8.65 5.42 4.47
CA VAL A 327 -8.09 4.76 3.27
C VAL A 327 -6.59 4.51 3.38
N SER A 328 -6.07 3.46 2.73
CA SER A 328 -4.62 3.18 2.72
C SER A 328 -3.84 4.20 1.88
N GLY A 329 -2.50 4.16 2.00
CA GLY A 329 -1.59 4.97 1.20
C GLY A 329 -1.58 6.45 1.61
N ARG A 330 -2.16 6.79 2.77
CA ARG A 330 -2.27 8.15 3.33
C ARG A 330 -1.77 8.22 4.78
N GLU A 331 -0.81 7.35 5.12
CA GLU A 331 -0.31 7.14 6.48
C GLU A 331 0.31 8.41 7.09
N TYR A 332 0.90 9.30 6.29
CA TYR A 332 1.44 10.58 6.76
C TYR A 332 0.35 11.48 7.35
N ASN A 333 -0.85 11.51 6.77
CA ASN A 333 -1.97 12.25 7.34
C ASN A 333 -2.36 11.70 8.71
N GLY A 334 -2.23 10.38 8.90
CA GLY A 334 -2.48 9.75 10.20
C GLY A 334 -1.40 10.09 11.22
N LEU A 335 -0.13 9.98 10.81
CA LEU A 335 1.04 10.30 11.63
C LEU A 335 0.98 11.73 12.17
N ILE A 336 0.73 12.73 11.30
CA ILE A 336 0.76 14.14 11.73
C ILE A 336 -0.35 14.55 12.69
N ASN A 337 -1.35 13.69 12.89
CA ASN A 337 -2.45 13.88 13.83
C ASN A 337 -2.23 13.10 15.14
N THR A 338 -1.17 12.33 15.24
CA THR A 338 -0.84 11.49 16.39
C THR A 338 -0.14 12.30 17.48
N PRO A 339 -0.44 12.09 18.78
CA PRO A 339 0.29 12.74 19.89
C PRO A 339 1.81 12.52 19.85
N CYS A 340 2.25 11.32 19.45
CA CYS A 340 3.67 10.98 19.24
C CYS A 340 4.36 11.86 18.18
N TYR A 341 3.63 12.44 17.22
CA TYR A 341 4.21 13.36 16.22
C TYR A 341 4.09 14.83 16.65
N THR A 342 3.04 15.16 17.39
CA THR A 342 2.77 16.54 17.84
C THR A 342 3.41 16.90 19.18
N HIS A 343 4.25 16.01 19.71
CA HIS A 343 5.01 16.19 20.95
C HIS A 343 5.78 17.53 20.96
N GLU A 344 5.88 18.20 22.11
CA GLU A 344 6.53 19.52 22.19
C GLU A 344 8.05 19.44 22.04
N ASP A 345 8.66 18.37 22.55
CA ASP A 345 10.08 18.06 22.40
C ASP A 345 10.33 17.31 21.07
N PRO A 346 11.07 17.91 20.11
CA PRO A 346 11.40 17.26 18.84
C PRO A 346 12.17 15.96 18.98
N SER A 347 12.97 15.78 20.04
CA SER A 347 13.71 14.52 20.24
C SER A 347 12.81 13.33 20.58
N GLN A 348 11.57 13.60 20.95
CA GLN A 348 10.54 12.60 21.24
C GLN A 348 9.44 12.56 20.15
N MET A 349 9.65 13.25 19.03
CA MET A 349 8.73 13.18 17.89
C MET A 349 8.97 11.91 17.08
N MET A 350 7.92 11.12 16.93
CA MET A 350 7.91 9.94 16.07
C MET A 350 7.98 10.32 14.58
N THR A 351 8.70 9.51 13.80
CA THR A 351 8.77 9.58 12.33
C THR A 351 8.45 8.23 11.72
N CYS A 352 8.29 8.19 10.40
CA CYS A 352 8.18 6.92 9.66
C CYS A 352 9.37 5.99 9.92
N LEU A 353 10.57 6.55 10.10
CA LEU A 353 11.84 5.83 10.27
C LEU A 353 12.07 5.31 11.69
N HIS A 354 11.13 5.51 12.61
CA HIS A 354 11.14 4.81 13.90
C HIS A 354 10.58 3.37 13.78
N CYS A 355 9.82 3.08 12.72
CA CYS A 355 9.20 1.77 12.48
C CYS A 355 9.59 1.15 11.13
N HIS A 356 9.89 1.96 10.12
CA HIS A 356 10.29 1.50 8.80
C HIS A 356 11.77 1.73 8.53
N LYS A 357 12.36 0.87 7.69
CA LYS A 357 13.74 1.00 7.21
C LYS A 357 13.84 0.72 5.73
N MET A 358 14.22 1.75 4.97
CA MET A 358 14.18 1.72 3.51
C MET A 358 15.30 0.88 2.88
N HIS A 359 16.40 0.68 3.60
CA HIS A 359 17.49 -0.18 3.19
C HIS A 359 17.72 -1.28 4.22
N ARG A 360 17.53 -2.53 3.79
CA ARG A 360 17.66 -3.69 4.66
C ARG A 360 19.06 -3.76 5.27
N ASP A 361 19.11 -3.97 6.59
CA ASP A 361 20.37 -4.18 7.28
C ASP A 361 21.01 -5.53 6.93
N ALA A 362 22.33 -5.60 7.08
CA ALA A 362 23.07 -6.82 6.81
C ALA A 362 22.77 -7.96 7.81
N ASP A 363 22.33 -7.62 9.01
CA ASP A 363 21.96 -8.54 10.09
C ASP A 363 20.47 -8.87 10.14
N ASP A 364 19.63 -8.23 9.31
CA ASP A 364 18.27 -8.68 9.10
C ASP A 364 18.30 -10.03 8.39
N MET A 365 17.92 -11.10 9.09
CA MET A 365 17.97 -12.48 8.59
C MET A 365 16.69 -12.93 7.87
N ARG A 366 15.65 -12.09 7.75
CA ARG A 366 14.40 -12.46 7.09
C ARG A 366 14.62 -12.77 5.60
N PRO A 367 13.77 -13.61 4.97
CA PRO A 367 13.68 -13.64 3.52
C PRO A 367 13.48 -12.23 2.96
N VAL A 368 14.17 -11.89 1.87
CA VAL A 368 14.12 -10.54 1.29
C VAL A 368 12.68 -10.11 0.97
N GLN A 369 11.86 -11.04 0.51
CA GLN A 369 10.45 -10.82 0.18
C GLN A 369 9.62 -10.46 1.41
N GLN A 370 9.93 -11.05 2.58
CA GLN A 370 9.24 -10.72 3.83
C GLN A 370 9.59 -9.30 4.30
N TRP A 371 10.87 -8.90 4.23
CA TRP A 371 11.25 -7.51 4.52
C TRP A 371 10.65 -6.55 3.49
N ALA A 372 10.60 -6.91 2.21
CA ALA A 372 10.10 -6.01 1.16
C ALA A 372 8.59 -5.72 1.26
N ASP A 373 7.80 -6.60 1.90
CA ASP A 373 6.34 -6.47 2.06
C ASP A 373 5.95 -5.26 2.92
N ASP A 374 6.69 -5.01 4.00
CA ASP A 374 6.39 -3.95 4.97
C ASP A 374 7.52 -2.94 5.17
N GLN A 375 8.75 -3.31 4.80
CA GLN A 375 9.99 -2.59 5.09
C GLN A 375 10.08 -2.16 6.56
N LEU A 376 9.52 -2.94 7.49
CA LEU A 376 9.59 -2.68 8.92
C LEU A 376 10.98 -3.04 9.45
N GLN A 377 11.44 -2.33 10.46
CA GLN A 377 12.70 -2.65 11.15
C GLN A 377 12.56 -3.96 11.92
N ILE A 378 13.68 -4.60 12.26
CA ILE A 378 13.68 -5.73 13.19
C ILE A 378 13.97 -5.22 14.59
N PHE A 379 13.10 -5.62 15.51
CA PHE A 379 13.24 -5.50 16.94
C PHE A 379 13.70 -6.87 17.49
N THR A 380 14.85 -6.93 18.16
CA THR A 380 15.61 -8.18 18.40
C THR A 380 15.58 -8.72 19.83
N GLU A 381 14.78 -8.15 20.73
CA GLU A 381 14.72 -8.61 22.12
C GLU A 381 14.11 -10.03 22.28
N PRO A 382 14.59 -10.84 23.25
CA PRO A 382 14.11 -12.20 23.48
C PRO A 382 12.61 -12.25 23.79
N GLY A 383 11.85 -13.02 23.03
CA GLY A 383 10.42 -13.28 23.26
C GLY A 383 9.44 -12.39 22.48
N HIS A 384 9.92 -11.33 21.82
CA HIS A 384 9.10 -10.45 20.97
C HIS A 384 9.82 -10.03 19.69
N ALA A 385 10.56 -10.97 19.07
CA ALA A 385 11.30 -10.69 17.85
C ALA A 385 10.35 -10.63 16.64
N GLY A 386 10.32 -9.48 15.96
CA GLY A 386 9.55 -9.35 14.72
C GLY A 386 9.22 -7.90 14.33
N PRO A 387 8.76 -7.70 13.09
CA PRO A 387 8.46 -6.37 12.55
C PRO A 387 7.30 -5.63 13.24
N GLN A 388 6.44 -6.35 13.98
CA GLN A 388 5.32 -5.77 14.74
C GLN A 388 5.49 -5.98 16.25
N SER A 389 6.73 -6.01 16.72
CA SER A 389 7.06 -6.06 18.14
C SER A 389 6.60 -4.77 18.86
N ASN A 390 6.17 -4.90 20.11
CA ASN A 390 5.88 -3.76 20.98
C ASN A 390 7.10 -2.85 21.20
N GLN A 391 8.32 -3.31 20.87
CA GLN A 391 9.54 -2.52 21.00
C GLN A 391 9.50 -1.20 20.22
N ALA A 392 8.79 -1.14 19.08
CA ALA A 392 8.58 0.13 18.37
C ALA A 392 7.82 1.18 19.19
N CYS A 393 7.01 0.74 20.16
CA CYS A 393 6.32 1.59 21.11
C CYS A 393 7.15 1.79 22.38
N THR A 394 7.77 0.72 22.92
CA THR A 394 8.48 0.81 24.21
C THR A 394 9.80 1.56 24.15
N GLN A 395 10.37 1.80 22.96
CA GLN A 395 11.50 2.73 22.80
C GLN A 395 11.25 4.14 23.37
N CYS A 396 9.98 4.55 23.48
CA CYS A 396 9.57 5.78 24.17
C CYS A 396 8.71 5.50 25.42
N HIS A 397 8.15 4.29 25.53
CA HIS A 397 7.25 3.88 26.60
C HIS A 397 7.83 2.70 27.40
N GLU A 398 9.07 2.85 27.87
CA GLU A 398 9.89 1.79 28.50
C GLU A 398 9.19 1.10 29.68
N VAL A 399 8.30 1.80 30.39
CA VAL A 399 7.55 1.24 31.52
C VAL A 399 6.73 0.00 31.16
N TYR A 400 6.33 -0.14 29.90
CA TYR A 400 5.54 -1.28 29.41
C TYR A 400 6.40 -2.45 28.90
N GLU A 401 7.73 -2.36 29.00
CA GLU A 401 8.61 -3.52 28.77
C GLU A 401 8.46 -4.56 29.88
N ASP A 402 8.08 -4.12 31.10
CA ASP A 402 7.72 -5.02 32.18
C ASP A 402 6.39 -5.73 31.84
N PRO A 403 6.39 -7.06 31.66
CA PRO A 403 5.17 -7.78 31.33
C PRO A 403 4.05 -7.64 32.36
N GLN A 404 4.38 -7.40 33.64
CA GLN A 404 3.37 -7.17 34.68
C GLN A 404 2.70 -5.82 34.50
N VAL A 405 3.45 -4.78 34.18
CA VAL A 405 2.91 -3.44 33.89
C VAL A 405 2.11 -3.48 32.59
N LEU A 406 2.59 -4.20 31.58
CA LEU A 406 1.85 -4.41 30.33
C LEU A 406 0.50 -5.10 30.57
N VAL A 407 0.47 -6.21 31.31
CA VAL A 407 -0.79 -6.93 31.63
C VAL A 407 -1.71 -6.07 32.49
N GLN A 408 -1.17 -5.28 33.41
CA GLN A 408 -1.97 -4.32 34.19
C GLN A 408 -2.57 -3.22 33.30
N HIS A 409 -1.86 -2.80 32.26
CA HIS A 409 -2.34 -1.81 31.31
C HIS A 409 -3.37 -2.40 30.34
N THR A 410 -3.09 -3.54 29.72
CA THR A 410 -3.96 -4.14 28.70
C THR A 410 -5.17 -4.84 29.32
N HIS A 411 -5.04 -5.30 30.57
CA HIS A 411 -6.01 -6.14 31.28
C HIS A 411 -6.32 -7.46 30.55
N HIS A 412 -5.35 -8.00 29.82
CA HIS A 412 -5.42 -9.30 29.18
C HIS A 412 -4.41 -10.26 29.79
N ASP A 413 -4.74 -11.55 29.78
CA ASP A 413 -3.80 -12.58 30.22
C ASP A 413 -2.51 -12.52 29.39
N GLN A 414 -1.36 -12.68 30.04
CA GLN A 414 -0.04 -12.58 29.40
C GLN A 414 0.13 -13.56 28.22
N SER A 415 -0.56 -14.71 28.27
CA SER A 415 -0.50 -15.73 27.21
C SER A 415 -1.20 -15.30 25.92
N ILE A 416 -2.01 -14.24 25.94
CA ILE A 416 -2.74 -13.73 24.76
C ILE A 416 -1.89 -12.66 24.08
N GLU A 417 -0.89 -13.08 23.30
CA GLU A 417 0.06 -12.19 22.62
C GLU A 417 -0.64 -11.11 21.78
N SER A 418 -1.69 -11.48 21.03
CA SER A 418 -2.45 -10.56 20.19
C SER A 418 -3.14 -9.45 20.99
N ALA A 419 -3.58 -9.72 22.22
CA ALA A 419 -4.25 -8.74 23.07
C ALA A 419 -3.26 -7.86 23.86
N ASN A 420 -2.01 -8.32 24.02
CA ASN A 420 -0.93 -7.54 24.62
C ASN A 420 -0.10 -6.75 23.60
N ASN A 421 -0.44 -6.85 22.32
CA ASN A 421 0.22 -6.12 21.25
C ASN A 421 -0.32 -4.69 21.14
N CYS A 422 0.53 -3.68 21.36
CA CYS A 422 0.17 -2.25 21.40
C CYS A 422 -0.60 -1.80 20.14
N TYR A 423 -0.19 -2.30 18.98
CA TYR A 423 -0.75 -1.93 17.69
C TYR A 423 -2.22 -2.30 17.57
N ASN A 424 -2.68 -3.38 18.22
CA ASN A 424 -4.07 -3.83 18.08
C ASN A 424 -5.06 -2.90 18.79
N CYS A 425 -4.62 -2.16 19.81
CA CYS A 425 -5.43 -1.17 20.51
C CYS A 425 -5.20 0.26 19.99
N HIS A 426 -3.93 0.62 19.75
CA HIS A 426 -3.53 1.99 19.45
C HIS A 426 -3.34 2.26 17.95
N MET A 427 -3.22 1.23 17.12
CA MET A 427 -3.14 1.32 15.65
C MET A 427 -4.14 0.33 15.01
N PRO A 428 -5.44 0.42 15.37
CA PRO A 428 -6.43 -0.58 15.00
C PRO A 428 -6.62 -0.65 13.48
N HIS A 429 -7.12 -1.78 12.98
CA HIS A 429 -7.42 -2.00 11.57
C HIS A 429 -8.70 -1.26 11.14
N THR A 430 -8.72 0.07 11.21
CA THR A 430 -9.89 0.92 10.89
C THR A 430 -9.79 1.62 9.53
N THR A 431 -8.73 1.32 8.79
CA THR A 431 -8.44 1.88 7.47
C THR A 431 -8.70 0.80 6.43
N TRP A 432 -9.31 1.14 5.30
CA TRP A 432 -9.60 0.18 4.22
C TRP A 432 -8.67 0.44 3.04
N GLY A 433 -8.09 -0.62 2.49
CA GLY A 433 -7.49 -0.54 1.16
C GLY A 433 -6.90 -1.85 0.69
N LEU A 434 -6.63 -1.96 -0.61
CA LEU A 434 -6.09 -3.18 -1.23
C LEU A 434 -6.99 -4.41 -0.94
N LEU A 435 -8.31 -4.18 -0.87
CA LEU A 435 -9.34 -5.16 -0.49
C LEU A 435 -9.15 -5.82 0.90
N LYS A 436 -8.48 -5.14 1.82
CA LYS A 436 -8.29 -5.58 3.22
C LYS A 436 -8.40 -4.43 4.21
N ALA A 437 -8.60 -4.76 5.49
CA ALA A 437 -8.39 -3.78 6.54
C ALA A 437 -6.88 -3.57 6.77
N ILE A 438 -6.49 -2.32 7.00
CA ILE A 438 -5.13 -1.83 7.18
C ILE A 438 -5.04 -1.13 8.54
N ARG A 439 -3.89 -1.26 9.21
CA ARG A 439 -3.63 -0.56 10.46
C ARG A 439 -3.65 0.95 10.25
N SER A 440 -4.38 1.65 11.09
CA SER A 440 -4.30 3.11 11.09
C SER A 440 -2.98 3.57 11.66
N HIS A 441 -2.42 4.61 11.04
CA HIS A 441 -1.21 5.29 11.51
C HIS A 441 -1.53 6.56 12.31
N THR A 442 -2.81 6.78 12.66
CA THR A 442 -3.18 7.69 13.74
C THR A 442 -3.15 6.91 15.04
N ILE A 443 -2.11 7.11 15.85
CA ILE A 443 -2.01 6.43 17.14
C ILE A 443 -2.90 7.16 18.15
N ASP A 444 -3.95 6.48 18.61
CA ASP A 444 -4.93 7.01 19.57
C ASP A 444 -5.28 5.96 20.62
N SER A 445 -6.21 6.29 21.53
CA SER A 445 -6.73 5.34 22.52
C SER A 445 -8.17 4.95 22.19
N PRO A 446 -8.61 3.71 22.47
CA PRO A 446 -9.97 3.27 22.22
C PRO A 446 -11.01 4.17 22.90
N SER A 447 -12.06 4.54 22.17
CA SER A 447 -13.09 5.47 22.65
C SER A 447 -14.46 5.14 22.08
N VAL A 448 -15.41 4.79 22.95
CA VAL A 448 -16.82 4.60 22.57
C VAL A 448 -17.43 5.93 22.12
N SER A 449 -17.07 7.05 22.77
CA SER A 449 -17.54 8.39 22.38
C SER A 449 -17.17 8.73 20.95
N THR A 450 -15.97 8.36 20.51
CA THR A 450 -15.51 8.58 19.13
C THR A 450 -16.30 7.74 18.13
N GLU A 451 -16.54 6.46 18.43
CA GLU A 451 -17.35 5.60 17.56
C GLU A 451 -18.78 6.15 17.40
N LEU A 452 -19.41 6.59 18.50
CA LEU A 452 -20.75 7.20 18.44
C LEU A 452 -20.79 8.46 17.58
N ALA A 453 -19.75 9.29 17.65
CA ALA A 453 -19.68 10.56 16.93
C ALA A 453 -19.35 10.39 15.43
N THR A 454 -18.61 9.33 15.08
CA THR A 454 -17.95 9.23 13.77
C THR A 454 -18.32 7.98 12.96
N GLY A 455 -18.81 6.94 13.63
CA GLY A 455 -18.98 5.61 13.06
C GLY A 455 -17.68 4.81 12.92
N ARG A 456 -16.51 5.36 13.29
CA ARG A 456 -15.24 4.63 13.27
C ARG A 456 -15.27 3.53 14.34
N PRO A 457 -15.12 2.24 13.97
CA PRO A 457 -15.10 1.16 14.96
C PRO A 457 -13.96 1.35 15.96
N ASN A 458 -14.24 1.19 17.25
CA ASN A 458 -13.20 1.22 18.28
C ASN A 458 -12.43 -0.11 18.35
N ALA A 459 -11.19 -0.06 18.85
CA ALA A 459 -10.29 -1.20 18.86
C ALA A 459 -10.79 -2.41 19.67
N CYS A 460 -11.57 -2.20 20.73
CA CYS A 460 -12.10 -3.28 21.55
C CYS A 460 -13.12 -4.10 20.74
N ASN A 461 -14.06 -3.43 20.07
CA ASN A 461 -15.16 -4.09 19.35
C ASN A 461 -14.80 -4.63 17.97
N ILE A 462 -13.56 -4.46 17.50
CA ILE A 462 -13.03 -5.14 16.31
C ILE A 462 -12.27 -6.44 16.65
N CYS A 463 -11.95 -6.67 17.93
CA CYS A 463 -11.51 -7.96 18.47
C CYS A 463 -12.70 -8.71 19.12
N HIS A 464 -13.39 -8.04 20.05
CA HIS A 464 -14.56 -8.55 20.76
C HIS A 464 -15.84 -8.24 19.99
N LEU A 465 -15.96 -8.88 18.84
CA LEU A 465 -17.05 -8.74 17.89
C LEU A 465 -18.41 -9.15 18.50
N ASP A 466 -18.42 -9.96 19.56
CA ASP A 466 -19.64 -10.39 20.26
C ASP A 466 -20.11 -9.43 21.36
N LYS A 467 -19.39 -8.32 21.60
CA LYS A 467 -19.67 -7.38 22.69
C LYS A 467 -20.33 -6.09 22.22
N THR A 468 -21.14 -5.51 23.11
CA THR A 468 -21.89 -4.25 22.89
C THR A 468 -21.00 -3.04 23.15
N LEU A 469 -21.46 -1.85 22.76
CA LEU A 469 -20.75 -0.61 23.14
C LEU A 469 -20.85 -0.33 24.64
N GLN A 470 -21.93 -0.78 25.29
CA GLN A 470 -22.06 -0.69 26.75
C GLN A 470 -20.97 -1.51 27.45
N TRP A 471 -20.73 -2.75 26.98
CA TRP A 471 -19.65 -3.57 27.51
C TRP A 471 -18.31 -2.85 27.40
N THR A 472 -18.01 -2.25 26.24
CA THR A 472 -16.76 -1.50 26.06
C THR A 472 -16.71 -0.28 26.97
N ALA A 473 -17.78 0.50 27.06
CA ALA A 473 -17.85 1.68 27.92
C ALA A 473 -17.67 1.34 29.41
N ASP A 474 -18.22 0.21 29.87
CA ASP A 474 -18.03 -0.30 31.24
C ASP A 474 -16.58 -0.64 31.54
N HIS A 475 -15.89 -1.28 30.59
CA HIS A 475 -14.48 -1.61 30.75
C HIS A 475 -13.58 -0.38 30.66
N LEU A 476 -13.87 0.55 29.74
CA LEU A 476 -13.10 1.78 29.59
C LEU A 476 -13.20 2.67 30.84
N GLU A 477 -14.39 2.79 31.44
CA GLU A 477 -14.57 3.54 32.69
C GLU A 477 -13.86 2.87 33.86
N SER A 478 -14.10 1.58 34.09
CA SER A 478 -13.60 0.89 35.28
C SER A 478 -12.08 0.68 35.29
N ARG A 479 -11.45 0.60 34.12
CA ARG A 479 -10.02 0.28 33.97
C ARG A 479 -9.16 1.48 33.64
N TYR A 480 -9.69 2.46 32.91
CA TYR A 480 -8.92 3.59 32.37
C TYR A 480 -9.50 4.96 32.73
N ASP A 481 -10.55 5.02 33.56
CA ASP A 481 -11.24 6.26 33.95
C ASP A 481 -11.79 7.07 32.75
N ILE A 482 -12.12 6.39 31.66
CA ILE A 482 -12.72 7.01 30.47
C ILE A 482 -14.24 7.04 30.65
N ALA A 483 -14.80 8.26 30.72
CA ALA A 483 -16.22 8.48 31.00
C ALA A 483 -17.16 7.78 30.00
N LYS A 484 -18.23 7.17 30.53
CA LYS A 484 -19.27 6.52 29.72
C LYS A 484 -20.10 7.55 28.95
N PRO A 485 -20.19 7.44 27.61
CA PRO A 485 -21.15 8.21 26.86
C PRO A 485 -22.58 7.69 27.07
N LYS A 486 -23.57 8.51 26.67
CA LYS A 486 -24.97 8.08 26.65
C LYS A 486 -25.19 7.11 25.48
N LEU A 487 -25.63 5.89 25.79
CA LEU A 487 -25.93 4.84 24.81
C LEU A 487 -27.45 4.64 24.66
N ASN A 488 -27.89 4.34 23.43
CA ASN A 488 -29.26 3.91 23.16
C ASN A 488 -29.43 2.39 23.41
N GLU A 489 -30.67 1.89 23.33
CA GLU A 489 -30.98 0.49 23.60
C GLU A 489 -30.23 -0.50 22.69
N GLU A 490 -30.14 -0.23 21.38
CA GLU A 490 -29.39 -1.09 20.45
C GLU A 490 -27.91 -1.18 20.84
N GLN A 491 -27.29 -0.06 21.21
CA GLN A 491 -25.87 0.00 21.59
C GLN A 491 -25.59 -0.67 22.94
N GLN A 492 -26.62 -0.80 23.79
CA GLN A 492 -26.53 -1.51 25.06
C GLN A 492 -26.70 -3.02 24.91
N THR A 493 -27.53 -3.45 23.95
CA THR A 493 -28.03 -4.83 23.87
C THR A 493 -27.49 -5.62 22.70
N ILE A 494 -27.10 -4.98 21.60
CA ILE A 494 -26.59 -5.62 20.38
C ILE A 494 -25.09 -5.35 20.25
N ALA A 495 -24.34 -6.35 19.80
CA ALA A 495 -22.91 -6.25 19.60
C ALA A 495 -22.59 -5.17 18.55
N ALA A 496 -21.55 -4.37 18.82
CA ALA A 496 -21.21 -3.24 17.94
C ALA A 496 -20.85 -3.70 16.52
N SER A 497 -20.17 -4.85 16.40
CA SER A 497 -19.84 -5.43 15.10
C SER A 497 -21.08 -5.86 14.30
N VAL A 498 -22.13 -6.35 14.97
CA VAL A 498 -23.41 -6.72 14.35
C VAL A 498 -24.14 -5.49 13.84
N LEU A 499 -24.14 -4.39 14.62
CA LEU A 499 -24.67 -3.12 14.14
C LEU A 499 -23.88 -2.64 12.92
N ALA A 500 -22.55 -2.66 12.96
CA ALA A 500 -21.70 -2.25 11.84
C ALA A 500 -21.96 -3.05 10.56
N VAL A 501 -22.06 -4.38 10.65
CA VAL A 501 -22.31 -5.27 9.50
C VAL A 501 -23.73 -5.17 8.97
N MET A 502 -24.72 -5.03 9.85
CA MET A 502 -26.13 -5.04 9.43
C MET A 502 -26.62 -3.68 8.96
N LYS A 503 -26.34 -2.64 9.74
CA LYS A 503 -26.88 -1.29 9.51
C LYS A 503 -25.85 -0.22 9.12
N GLY A 504 -24.55 -0.48 9.32
CA GLY A 504 -23.48 0.46 8.98
C GLY A 504 -23.33 0.70 7.47
N ASP A 505 -22.54 1.71 7.13
CA ASP A 505 -22.21 2.05 5.74
C ASP A 505 -21.30 0.98 5.10
N ALA A 506 -21.04 1.07 3.79
CA ALA A 506 -20.29 0.03 3.09
C ALA A 506 -18.84 -0.14 3.61
N GLY A 507 -18.20 0.92 4.11
CA GLY A 507 -16.86 0.82 4.71
C GLY A 507 -16.90 0.13 6.07
N GLN A 508 -17.90 0.42 6.90
CA GLN A 508 -18.10 -0.28 8.17
C GLN A 508 -18.42 -1.77 7.94
N ARG A 509 -19.23 -2.10 6.93
CA ARG A 509 -19.53 -3.49 6.56
C ARG A 509 -18.29 -4.23 6.05
N ALA A 510 -17.46 -3.58 5.22
CA ALA A 510 -16.20 -4.16 4.74
C ALA A 510 -15.23 -4.45 5.90
N LEU A 511 -15.07 -3.50 6.83
CA LEU A 511 -14.26 -3.69 8.03
C LEU A 511 -14.83 -4.80 8.91
N GLY A 512 -16.13 -4.79 9.22
CA GLY A 512 -16.77 -5.81 10.04
C GLY A 512 -16.62 -7.21 9.44
N ALA A 513 -16.85 -7.35 8.13
CA ALA A 513 -16.64 -8.60 7.40
C ALA A 513 -15.19 -9.08 7.54
N TRP A 514 -14.21 -8.22 7.29
CA TRP A 514 -12.80 -8.56 7.38
C TRP A 514 -12.39 -9.02 8.78
N HIS A 515 -12.88 -8.36 9.84
CA HIS A 515 -12.56 -8.72 11.22
C HIS A 515 -13.15 -10.07 11.63
N MET A 516 -14.31 -10.47 11.10
CA MET A 516 -14.82 -11.84 11.30
C MET A 516 -13.88 -12.91 10.69
N GLY A 517 -13.05 -12.53 9.72
CA GLY A 517 -11.98 -13.35 9.14
C GLY A 517 -10.60 -13.15 9.79
N TRP A 518 -10.46 -12.27 10.78
CA TRP A 518 -9.20 -12.02 11.48
C TRP A 518 -9.03 -12.96 12.69
N ALA A 519 -7.87 -13.61 12.82
CA ALA A 519 -7.68 -14.67 13.81
C ALA A 519 -7.87 -14.21 15.27
N PRO A 520 -7.26 -13.09 15.73
CA PRO A 520 -7.48 -12.59 17.09
C PRO A 520 -8.95 -12.33 17.41
N ALA A 521 -9.72 -11.81 16.45
CA ALA A 521 -11.14 -11.53 16.68
C ALA A 521 -11.99 -12.81 16.77
N ARG A 522 -11.68 -13.83 15.96
CA ARG A 522 -12.34 -15.15 16.06
C ARG A 522 -12.04 -15.83 17.39
N GLU A 523 -10.80 -15.76 17.84
CA GLU A 523 -10.37 -16.30 19.14
C GLU A 523 -11.08 -15.59 20.30
N ALA A 524 -11.16 -14.26 20.24
CA ALA A 524 -11.78 -13.45 21.30
C ALA A 524 -13.32 -13.53 21.35
N SER A 525 -13.98 -13.77 20.21
CA SER A 525 -15.45 -13.66 20.08
C SER A 525 -16.17 -14.99 19.89
N GLY A 526 -15.43 -16.07 19.63
CA GLY A 526 -15.97 -17.31 19.11
C GLY A 526 -16.52 -17.15 17.68
N THR A 527 -16.79 -18.28 17.02
CA THR A 527 -17.06 -18.31 15.56
C THR A 527 -18.48 -18.69 15.19
N ASP A 528 -19.22 -19.33 16.09
CA ASP A 528 -20.46 -20.06 15.77
C ASP A 528 -21.58 -19.18 15.20
N TRP A 529 -21.54 -17.87 15.49
CA TRP A 529 -22.59 -16.92 15.13
C TRP A 529 -22.25 -16.09 13.87
N MET A 530 -21.03 -16.15 13.34
CA MET A 530 -20.56 -15.23 12.29
C MET A 530 -21.14 -15.54 10.89
N ALA A 531 -21.37 -16.81 10.58
CA ALA A 531 -21.69 -17.25 9.22
C ALA A 531 -22.96 -16.59 8.63
N PRO A 532 -24.11 -16.45 9.33
CA PRO A 532 -25.29 -15.78 8.77
C PRO A 532 -25.05 -14.32 8.39
N PHE A 533 -24.22 -13.61 9.15
CA PHE A 533 -23.87 -12.21 8.87
C PHE A 533 -22.96 -12.12 7.63
N LEU A 534 -21.95 -12.99 7.55
CA LEU A 534 -21.09 -13.08 6.36
C LEU A 534 -21.86 -13.51 5.12
N ALA A 535 -22.77 -14.47 5.23
CA ALA A 535 -23.64 -14.93 4.15
C ALA A 535 -24.50 -13.79 3.59
N GLN A 536 -25.08 -12.96 4.47
CA GLN A 536 -25.82 -11.77 4.06
C GLN A 536 -24.96 -10.72 3.34
N LEU A 537 -23.66 -10.65 3.64
CA LEU A 537 -22.73 -9.73 2.97
C LEU A 537 -22.24 -10.25 1.60
N LEU A 538 -22.44 -11.52 1.27
CA LEU A 538 -22.16 -12.05 -0.07
C LEU A 538 -23.05 -11.43 -1.15
N GLU A 539 -24.19 -10.85 -0.77
CA GLU A 539 -25.10 -10.12 -1.65
C GLU A 539 -24.99 -8.58 -1.50
N ASP A 540 -23.94 -8.08 -0.82
CA ASP A 540 -23.77 -6.64 -0.66
C ASP A 540 -23.54 -5.95 -2.03
N PRO A 541 -24.09 -4.74 -2.27
CA PRO A 541 -23.86 -4.03 -3.52
C PRO A 541 -22.38 -3.80 -3.85
N TYR A 542 -21.50 -3.71 -2.85
CA TYR A 542 -20.07 -3.44 -3.03
C TYR A 542 -19.26 -4.72 -3.20
N HIS A 543 -18.47 -4.80 -4.27
CA HIS A 543 -17.55 -5.91 -4.52
C HIS A 543 -16.55 -6.11 -3.37
N ALA A 544 -16.02 -5.02 -2.81
CA ALA A 544 -15.09 -5.06 -1.68
C ALA A 544 -15.70 -5.73 -0.44
N VAL A 545 -16.98 -5.45 -0.14
CA VAL A 545 -17.69 -6.07 0.99
C VAL A 545 -17.91 -7.56 0.74
N ARG A 546 -18.34 -7.93 -0.47
CA ARG A 546 -18.51 -9.33 -0.89
C ARG A 546 -17.21 -10.13 -0.79
N LYS A 547 -16.10 -9.55 -1.27
CA LYS A 547 -14.75 -10.16 -1.20
C LYS A 547 -14.29 -10.33 0.25
N ALA A 548 -14.46 -9.31 1.09
CA ALA A 548 -14.14 -9.39 2.51
C ALA A 548 -14.93 -10.50 3.23
N ALA A 549 -16.23 -10.60 2.93
CA ALA A 549 -17.11 -11.61 3.51
C ALA A 549 -16.71 -13.03 3.07
N SER A 550 -16.43 -13.23 1.79
CA SER A 550 -15.98 -14.53 1.27
C SER A 550 -14.61 -14.95 1.79
N ASN A 551 -13.63 -14.04 1.81
CA ASN A 551 -12.31 -14.33 2.36
C ASN A 551 -12.39 -14.73 3.84
N SER A 552 -13.35 -14.16 4.57
CA SER A 552 -13.61 -14.48 5.98
C SER A 552 -14.35 -15.80 6.12
N LEU A 553 -15.34 -16.09 5.27
CA LEU A 553 -15.99 -17.41 5.22
C LEU A 553 -15.00 -18.53 4.91
N ALA A 554 -14.04 -18.29 4.02
CA ALA A 554 -13.01 -19.28 3.69
C ALA A 554 -12.09 -19.64 4.87
N LYS A 555 -12.17 -18.91 6.01
CA LYS A 555 -11.46 -19.27 7.25
C LYS A 555 -12.17 -20.35 8.06
N PHE A 556 -13.43 -20.66 7.73
CA PHE A 556 -14.16 -21.76 8.34
C PHE A 556 -14.11 -22.99 7.42
N PRO A 557 -13.63 -24.15 7.89
CA PRO A 557 -13.40 -25.33 7.05
C PRO A 557 -14.61 -25.75 6.19
N GLN A 558 -15.83 -25.60 6.72
CA GLN A 558 -17.08 -25.94 6.04
C GLN A 558 -17.43 -25.01 4.88
N PHE A 559 -16.81 -23.84 4.78
CA PHE A 559 -17.05 -22.86 3.72
C PHE A 559 -15.81 -22.59 2.84
N ALA A 560 -14.73 -23.36 3.02
CA ALA A 560 -13.48 -23.19 2.29
C ALA A 560 -13.64 -23.35 0.77
N GLU A 561 -14.57 -24.20 0.33
CA GLU A 561 -14.81 -24.52 -1.09
C GLU A 561 -16.21 -24.11 -1.55
N THR A 562 -16.64 -22.89 -1.22
CA THR A 562 -17.96 -22.38 -1.63
C THR A 562 -18.07 -22.04 -3.12
N GLY A 563 -16.97 -22.05 -3.88
CA GLY A 563 -16.97 -21.66 -5.29
C GLY A 563 -17.37 -20.19 -5.51
N PHE A 564 -17.21 -19.36 -4.48
CA PHE A 564 -17.70 -17.99 -4.52
C PHE A 564 -16.97 -17.14 -5.56
N ASP A 565 -17.76 -16.43 -6.36
CA ASP A 565 -17.27 -15.36 -7.21
C ASP A 565 -17.93 -14.06 -6.75
N TYR A 566 -17.15 -13.18 -6.11
CA TYR A 566 -17.68 -11.93 -5.56
C TYR A 566 -18.14 -10.94 -6.64
N MET A 567 -17.76 -11.19 -7.89
CA MET A 567 -18.21 -10.46 -9.08
C MET A 567 -19.29 -11.22 -9.86
N GLY A 568 -19.76 -12.36 -9.35
CA GLY A 568 -20.79 -13.18 -9.98
C GLY A 568 -22.13 -12.47 -10.12
N SER A 569 -23.02 -13.05 -10.93
CA SER A 569 -24.39 -12.55 -11.11
C SER A 569 -25.18 -12.60 -9.79
N ALA A 570 -26.25 -11.81 -9.68
CA ALA A 570 -27.13 -11.84 -8.52
C ALA A 570 -27.63 -13.27 -8.18
N ASP A 571 -27.96 -14.07 -9.20
CA ASP A 571 -28.39 -15.46 -9.01
C ASP A 571 -27.28 -16.35 -8.44
N HIS A 572 -26.04 -16.16 -8.90
CA HIS A 572 -24.87 -16.87 -8.35
C HIS A 572 -24.65 -16.51 -6.88
N LEU A 573 -24.65 -15.20 -6.56
CA LEU A 573 -24.46 -14.72 -5.19
C LEU A 573 -25.55 -15.26 -4.26
N ALA A 574 -26.81 -15.24 -4.70
CA ALA A 574 -27.95 -15.77 -3.95
C ALA A 574 -27.86 -17.30 -3.78
N ALA A 575 -27.35 -18.03 -4.78
CA ALA A 575 -27.13 -19.46 -4.68
C ALA A 575 -26.05 -19.79 -3.65
N VAL A 576 -24.91 -19.10 -3.68
CA VAL A 576 -23.84 -19.32 -2.70
C VAL A 576 -24.30 -18.94 -1.29
N ARG A 577 -25.04 -17.84 -1.12
CA ARG A 577 -25.66 -17.49 0.17
C ARG A 577 -26.50 -18.63 0.72
N ARG A 578 -27.42 -19.20 -0.08
CA ARG A 578 -28.27 -20.33 0.35
C ARG A 578 -27.44 -21.53 0.79
N LEU A 579 -26.37 -21.86 0.07
CA LEU A 579 -25.47 -22.96 0.46
C LEU A 579 -24.83 -22.72 1.83
N VAL A 580 -24.38 -21.49 2.12
CA VAL A 580 -23.80 -21.13 3.42
C VAL A 580 -24.87 -21.21 4.52
N ASP A 581 -26.06 -20.67 4.28
CA ASP A 581 -27.18 -20.69 5.23
C ASP A 581 -27.61 -22.13 5.56
N ASP A 582 -27.77 -22.99 4.54
CA ASP A 582 -28.16 -24.40 4.71
C ASP A 582 -27.11 -25.20 5.48
N ALA A 583 -25.83 -25.01 5.15
CA ALA A 583 -24.73 -25.68 5.85
C ALA A 583 -24.62 -25.24 7.31
N TRP A 584 -24.80 -23.95 7.60
CA TRP A 584 -24.82 -23.44 8.97
C TRP A 584 -26.03 -23.95 9.77
N LEU A 585 -27.21 -23.99 9.17
CA LEU A 585 -28.42 -24.55 9.80
C LEU A 585 -28.26 -26.05 10.10
N ALA A 586 -27.66 -26.81 9.18
CA ALA A 586 -27.39 -28.24 9.36
C ALA A 586 -26.47 -28.50 10.56
N GLU A 587 -25.41 -27.70 10.72
CA GLU A 587 -24.46 -27.80 11.85
C GLU A 587 -25.13 -27.55 13.22
N ARG A 588 -26.16 -26.69 13.24
CA ARG A 588 -26.89 -26.33 14.45
C ARG A 588 -28.07 -27.24 14.76
N SER A 589 -28.52 -28.04 13.80
CA SER A 589 -29.62 -28.99 14.01
C SER A 589 -29.27 -29.99 15.12
N GLY A 590 -29.99 -29.92 16.24
CA GLY A 590 -29.77 -30.78 17.40
C GLY A 590 -28.76 -30.28 18.45
N ARG A 591 -28.14 -29.10 18.25
CA ARG A 591 -27.35 -28.45 19.32
C ARG A 591 -28.28 -27.88 20.39
N VAL A 592 -27.91 -28.03 21.67
CA VAL A 592 -28.59 -27.42 22.82
C VAL A 592 -27.61 -26.46 23.50
N GLY A 593 -27.96 -25.18 23.58
CA GLY A 593 -27.11 -24.12 24.13
C GLY A 593 -26.42 -23.25 23.06
N GLY A 594 -25.51 -22.38 23.49
CA GLY A 594 -24.80 -21.44 22.59
C GLY A 594 -25.63 -20.21 22.19
N GLY A 595 -26.59 -19.82 23.04
CA GLY A 595 -27.31 -18.56 22.91
C GLY A 595 -26.44 -17.37 23.33
N ASN A 596 -26.53 -16.31 22.56
CA ASN A 596 -25.91 -15.02 22.86
C ASN A 596 -26.75 -13.91 22.21
N PRO A 597 -27.64 -13.25 22.97
CA PRO A 597 -28.58 -12.29 22.39
C PRO A 597 -27.86 -11.06 21.80
N THR A 598 -26.64 -10.74 22.23
CA THR A 598 -25.87 -9.61 21.67
C THR A 598 -25.54 -9.83 20.20
N VAL A 599 -25.35 -11.08 19.79
CA VAL A 599 -25.11 -11.49 18.40
C VAL A 599 -26.35 -12.11 17.75
N LEU A 600 -27.53 -11.76 18.27
CA LEU A 600 -28.82 -12.19 17.76
C LEU A 600 -29.04 -13.71 17.79
N MET A 601 -28.45 -14.40 18.77
CA MET A 601 -28.62 -15.83 18.95
C MET A 601 -29.52 -16.10 20.14
N THR A 602 -30.67 -16.75 19.91
CA THR A 602 -31.58 -17.22 20.96
C THR A 602 -30.90 -18.25 21.87
N ASP A 603 -31.46 -18.51 23.06
CA ASP A 603 -30.97 -19.52 24.01
C ASP A 603 -30.85 -20.93 23.39
N ARG A 604 -31.63 -21.21 22.35
CA ARG A 604 -31.59 -22.47 21.58
C ARG A 604 -30.56 -22.46 20.45
N GLY A 605 -29.76 -21.40 20.33
CA GLY A 605 -28.77 -21.26 19.27
C GLY A 605 -29.39 -21.03 17.88
N HIS A 606 -30.60 -20.50 17.79
CA HIS A 606 -31.17 -20.05 16.50
C HIS A 606 -31.02 -18.54 16.32
N LEU A 607 -30.84 -18.09 15.09
CA LEU A 607 -30.79 -16.67 14.74
C LEU A 607 -32.14 -16.00 15.06
N MET A 608 -32.11 -14.83 15.68
CA MET A 608 -33.27 -13.99 15.95
C MET A 608 -33.69 -13.27 14.66
N GLN A 609 -34.29 -14.03 13.74
CA GLN A 609 -34.60 -13.60 12.37
C GLN A 609 -35.31 -12.24 12.29
N HIS A 610 -36.29 -11.99 13.18
CA HIS A 610 -37.03 -10.73 13.21
C HIS A 610 -36.15 -9.51 13.52
N VAL A 611 -35.17 -9.65 14.42
CA VAL A 611 -34.21 -8.58 14.74
C VAL A 611 -33.21 -8.42 13.60
N PHE A 612 -32.73 -9.53 13.05
CA PHE A 612 -31.82 -9.54 11.90
C PHE A 612 -32.40 -8.74 10.72
N GLU A 613 -33.63 -9.03 10.33
CA GLU A 613 -34.33 -8.31 9.25
C GLU A 613 -34.64 -6.86 9.61
N TYR A 614 -34.97 -6.58 10.88
CA TYR A 614 -35.18 -5.22 11.37
C TYR A 614 -33.94 -4.35 11.23
N LEU A 615 -32.76 -4.87 11.59
CA LEU A 615 -31.48 -4.16 11.42
C LEU A 615 -31.13 -4.00 9.94
N LEU A 616 -31.34 -5.04 9.13
CA LEU A 616 -31.06 -5.00 7.69
C LEU A 616 -31.87 -3.92 6.96
N ARG A 617 -33.14 -3.73 7.33
CA ARG A 617 -33.99 -2.65 6.76
C ARG A 617 -33.49 -1.25 7.09
N GLN A 618 -32.65 -1.10 8.11
CA GLN A 618 -32.04 0.17 8.50
C GLN A 618 -30.63 0.37 7.93
N ARG A 619 -30.19 -0.50 7.02
CA ARG A 619 -28.87 -0.40 6.39
C ARG A 619 -28.65 0.95 5.74
N ASP A 620 -27.52 1.56 6.10
CA ASP A 620 -27.01 2.72 5.41
C ASP A 620 -26.54 2.33 4.00
N ASN A 621 -27.41 2.63 3.04
CA ASN A 621 -27.18 2.42 1.61
C ASN A 621 -26.74 3.71 0.90
N ARG A 622 -26.33 4.75 1.64
CA ARG A 622 -25.71 5.92 1.03
C ARG A 622 -24.47 5.48 0.24
N PRO A 623 -24.24 6.04 -0.96
CA PRO A 623 -23.02 5.76 -1.70
C PRO A 623 -21.78 6.12 -0.86
N VAL A 624 -20.90 5.15 -0.64
CA VAL A 624 -19.61 5.34 0.01
C VAL A 624 -18.54 5.15 -1.04
N PHE A 625 -17.69 6.15 -1.18
CA PHE A 625 -16.52 6.06 -2.05
C PHE A 625 -15.28 6.21 -1.18
N LEU A 626 -14.44 5.18 -1.12
CA LEU A 626 -13.14 5.26 -0.48
C LEU A 626 -12.06 5.35 -1.55
N ASN A 627 -11.40 6.50 -1.59
CA ASN A 627 -10.47 6.86 -2.65
C ASN A 627 -9.03 6.60 -2.18
N GLU A 628 -8.55 5.39 -2.49
CA GLU A 628 -7.18 4.93 -2.18
C GLU A 628 -6.08 5.66 -2.96
#